data_AF-A0A8T4S0Y4-F1
#
_entry.id   AF-A0A8T4S0Y4-F1
#
_cell.length_a   1.000
_cell.length_b   1.000
_cell.length_c   1.000
_cell.angle_alpha   90.00
_cell.angle_beta   90.00
_cell.angle_gamma   90.00
#
_symmetry.space_group_name_H-M   'P 1'
#
loop_
_entity.id
_entity.type
_entity.pdbx_description
1 polymer ?
#
loop_
_entity_poly.entity_id
_entity_poly.type
_entity_poly.pdbx_seq_one_letter_code
_entity_poly.pdbx_strand_id
1 'polypeptide(L)'
;MVYNTNYTDKDYNLVMKLRKKGLGVIKIHRYLINKKRCITKGTISRWIYRNGKIFQKQKINNIKENHGILTMSKAYIFGVLCGDGYVSTNYRTGLNANDLDFVEEFRNCIKKVYGLNCNIKQRPARKTNYGQGKIQYSAVLSSKKAWHDILRYNSFKTKNWKVPKEILECEDSKIISAFIKGLFDSEGTIRLRRNGYAELQVCSGNKESLLIVKDMLLKNFDINMKIKEDRGCVVVISTETYKDIKNFYDKINFTIKRKKEKLEYALSTYKRTNLRHYNDEFKLKVFELLDQGYGKREIGRMLNFSHTNIYDFIRQKAGLIKTEFEKNAKARRN
;
A
#
# COMPACT_ATOMS: atom_id res chain seq x y z
N MET A 1 35.13 -20.59 -15.76
CA MET A 1 35.26 -21.20 -14.42
C MET A 1 34.30 -20.52 -13.46
N VAL A 2 33.27 -21.24 -13.01
CA VAL A 2 32.34 -20.76 -11.99
C VAL A 2 33.10 -20.75 -10.65
N TYR A 3 33.37 -19.56 -10.11
CA TYR A 3 34.00 -19.43 -8.80
C TYR A 3 33.03 -19.91 -7.72
N ASN A 4 33.27 -21.11 -7.20
CA ASN A 4 32.54 -21.64 -6.05
C ASN A 4 32.86 -20.76 -4.83
N THR A 5 31.88 -20.02 -4.32
CA THR A 5 32.06 -19.02 -3.25
C THR A 5 31.90 -19.62 -1.84
N ASN A 6 31.92 -20.95 -1.71
CA ASN A 6 31.79 -21.66 -0.45
C ASN A 6 33.17 -21.87 0.21
N TYR A 7 33.65 -20.87 0.93
CA TYR A 7 34.88 -20.97 1.73
C TYR A 7 34.60 -21.59 3.10
N THR A 8 35.47 -22.49 3.56
CA THR A 8 35.33 -23.23 4.82
C THR A 8 36.15 -22.63 5.97
N ASP A 9 35.88 -23.03 7.22
CA ASP A 9 36.74 -22.70 8.37
C ASP A 9 38.19 -23.17 8.16
N LYS A 10 38.37 -24.31 7.48
CA LYS A 10 39.69 -24.82 7.11
C LYS A 10 40.43 -23.88 6.14
N ASP A 11 39.71 -23.25 5.20
CA ASP A 11 40.28 -22.27 4.26
C ASP A 11 40.78 -21.02 4.97
N TYR A 12 39.97 -20.47 5.87
CA TYR A 12 40.32 -19.29 6.65
C TYR A 12 41.49 -19.55 7.59
N ASN A 13 41.45 -20.64 8.35
CA ASN A 13 42.53 -21.01 9.26
C ASN A 13 43.85 -21.22 8.50
N LEU A 14 43.80 -21.81 7.29
CA LEU A 14 44.96 -21.94 6.43
C LEU A 14 45.51 -20.58 5.99
N VAL A 15 44.64 -19.64 5.55
CA VAL A 15 45.06 -18.27 5.20
C VAL A 15 45.70 -17.57 6.39
N MET A 16 45.11 -17.65 7.58
CA MET A 16 45.65 -17.01 8.79
C MET A 16 46.98 -17.65 9.21
N LYS A 17 47.14 -18.98 9.08
CA LYS A 17 48.40 -19.68 9.33
C LYS A 17 49.50 -19.23 8.36
N LEU A 18 49.19 -19.10 7.06
CA LEU A 18 50.15 -18.62 6.06
C LEU A 18 50.50 -17.15 6.28
N ARG A 19 49.54 -16.33 6.73
CA ARG A 19 49.81 -14.94 7.09
C ARG A 19 50.72 -14.83 8.32
N LYS A 20 50.50 -15.65 9.35
CA LYS A 20 51.41 -15.75 10.52
C LYS A 20 52.84 -16.14 10.14
N LYS A 21 53.01 -16.90 9.05
CA LYS A 21 54.32 -17.22 8.45
C LYS A 21 54.93 -16.08 7.61
N GLY A 22 54.34 -14.87 7.64
CA GLY A 22 54.87 -13.69 6.94
C GLY A 22 54.46 -13.58 5.46
N LEU A 23 53.61 -14.47 4.93
CA LEU A 23 53.22 -14.37 3.53
C LEU A 23 52.25 -13.20 3.30
N GLY A 24 52.46 -12.48 2.19
CA GLY A 24 51.53 -11.47 1.68
C GLY A 24 50.38 -12.09 0.87
N VAL A 25 49.30 -11.33 0.66
CA VAL A 25 48.07 -11.76 -0.04
C VAL A 25 48.33 -12.47 -1.37
N ILE A 26 49.28 -11.95 -2.17
CA ILE A 26 49.60 -12.51 -3.50
C ILE A 26 50.25 -13.90 -3.36
N LYS A 27 51.21 -14.06 -2.44
CA LYS A 27 51.89 -15.33 -2.18
C LYS A 27 50.91 -16.37 -1.63
N ILE A 28 50.03 -15.96 -0.72
CA ILE A 28 48.96 -16.81 -0.17
C ILE A 28 48.01 -17.27 -1.28
N HIS A 29 47.58 -16.36 -2.17
CA HIS A 29 46.68 -16.70 -3.27
C HIS A 29 47.30 -17.72 -4.23
N ARG A 30 48.57 -17.53 -4.63
CA ARG A 30 49.29 -18.51 -5.47
C ARG A 30 49.40 -19.87 -4.79
N TYR A 31 49.74 -19.89 -3.50
CA TYR A 31 49.80 -21.11 -2.71
C TYR A 31 48.47 -21.88 -2.72
N LEU A 32 47.35 -21.16 -2.56
CA LEU A 32 46.01 -21.75 -2.54
C LEU A 32 45.60 -22.30 -3.92
N ILE A 33 45.90 -21.58 -5.01
CA ILE A 33 45.67 -22.07 -6.37
C ILE A 33 46.42 -23.37 -6.61
N ASN A 34 47.71 -23.44 -6.23
CA ASN A 34 48.52 -24.65 -6.37
C ASN A 34 47.98 -25.83 -5.55
N LYS A 35 47.26 -25.55 -4.46
CA LYS A 35 46.54 -26.55 -3.65
C LYS A 35 45.10 -26.80 -4.12
N LYS A 36 44.77 -26.41 -5.36
CA LYS A 36 43.44 -26.56 -5.98
C LYS A 36 42.32 -25.87 -5.17
N ARG A 37 42.62 -24.79 -4.45
CA ARG A 37 41.66 -23.97 -3.68
C ARG A 37 41.44 -22.62 -4.36
N CYS A 38 40.23 -22.41 -4.88
CA CYS A 38 39.87 -21.21 -5.64
C CYS A 38 39.39 -20.06 -4.74
N ILE A 39 40.28 -19.47 -3.94
CA ILE A 39 39.99 -18.31 -3.10
C ILE A 39 40.49 -17.03 -3.76
N THR A 40 39.62 -16.04 -3.95
CA THR A 40 40.01 -14.79 -4.61
C THR A 40 40.94 -13.94 -3.75
N LYS A 41 41.83 -13.17 -4.38
CA LYS A 41 42.72 -12.20 -3.70
C LYS A 41 41.93 -11.23 -2.79
N GLY A 42 40.76 -10.80 -3.24
CA GLY A 42 39.87 -9.91 -2.49
C GLY A 42 39.35 -10.54 -1.19
N THR A 43 39.00 -11.83 -1.20
CA THR A 43 38.59 -12.55 0.01
C THR A 43 39.75 -12.71 1.00
N ILE A 44 40.93 -13.07 0.52
CA ILE A 44 42.15 -13.17 1.35
C ILE A 44 42.49 -11.82 2.00
N SER A 45 42.48 -10.74 1.21
CA SER A 45 42.72 -9.38 1.71
C SER A 45 41.71 -8.97 2.79
N ARG A 46 40.42 -9.30 2.60
CA ARG A 46 39.36 -9.03 3.59
C ARG A 46 39.59 -9.78 4.90
N TRP A 47 39.95 -11.06 4.85
CA TRP A 47 40.22 -11.87 6.05
C TRP A 47 41.42 -11.34 6.83
N ILE A 48 42.48 -10.92 6.14
CA ILE A 48 43.72 -10.45 6.78
C ILE A 48 43.58 -9.03 7.35
N TYR A 49 43.03 -8.09 6.59
CA TYR A 49 43.12 -6.66 6.91
C TYR A 49 41.84 -6.03 7.44
N ARG A 50 40.68 -6.66 7.28
CA ARG A 50 39.38 -6.05 7.62
C ARG A 50 38.65 -6.73 8.78
N ASN A 51 39.37 -7.49 9.61
CA ASN A 51 38.77 -8.39 10.63
C ASN A 51 37.64 -9.25 10.04
N GLY A 52 37.75 -9.59 8.75
CA GLY A 52 36.72 -10.29 8.03
C GLY A 52 36.57 -11.69 8.56
N LYS A 53 35.47 -11.97 9.28
CA LYS A 53 35.04 -13.35 9.55
C LYS A 53 34.87 -14.08 8.21
N ILE A 54 34.96 -15.41 8.23
CA ILE A 54 34.47 -16.23 7.11
C ILE A 54 33.08 -15.69 6.77
N PHE A 55 32.75 -15.64 5.48
CA PHE A 55 31.36 -15.49 5.08
C PHE A 55 30.67 -16.74 5.63
N GLN A 56 30.25 -16.69 6.90
CA GLN A 56 29.29 -17.62 7.45
C GLN A 56 28.17 -17.50 6.45
N LYS A 57 27.99 -18.55 5.63
CA LYS A 57 26.86 -18.74 4.72
C LYS A 57 25.72 -18.01 5.39
N GLN A 58 25.33 -16.81 4.90
CA GLN A 58 24.42 -15.93 5.64
C GLN A 58 23.37 -16.87 6.19
N LYS A 59 23.33 -17.07 7.52
CA LYS A 59 22.51 -18.15 8.12
C LYS A 59 21.20 -18.04 7.37
N ILE A 60 20.87 -19.01 6.52
CA ILE A 60 19.74 -18.83 5.61
C ILE A 60 18.59 -18.71 6.57
N ASN A 61 18.11 -17.49 6.77
CA ASN A 61 17.27 -17.19 7.90
C ASN A 61 16.09 -18.13 7.80
N ASN A 62 15.95 -19.04 8.76
CA ASN A 62 14.80 -19.91 8.79
C ASN A 62 13.60 -19.00 9.02
N ILE A 63 12.70 -19.03 8.06
CA ILE A 63 11.42 -18.33 8.15
C ILE A 63 10.40 -19.31 8.71
N LYS A 64 9.37 -18.80 9.37
CA LYS A 64 8.27 -19.62 9.89
C LYS A 64 7.70 -20.55 8.82
N GLU A 65 7.38 -21.78 9.16
CA GLU A 65 6.90 -22.80 8.22
C GLU A 65 5.60 -22.37 7.51
N ASN A 66 4.70 -21.72 8.23
CA ASN A 66 3.43 -21.23 7.71
C ASN A 66 3.54 -19.91 6.93
N HIS A 67 4.75 -19.47 6.55
CA HIS A 67 4.96 -18.23 5.80
C HIS A 67 4.20 -18.18 4.47
N GLY A 68 3.86 -19.34 3.88
CA GLY A 68 3.11 -19.45 2.63
C GLY A 68 1.63 -19.08 2.75
N ILE A 69 1.07 -19.08 3.96
CA ILE A 69 -0.34 -18.77 4.17
C ILE A 69 -0.58 -17.27 3.98
N LEU A 70 -1.61 -16.93 3.20
CA LEU A 70 -2.06 -15.55 3.06
C LEU A 70 -2.76 -15.13 4.36
N THR A 71 -2.20 -14.13 5.03
CA THR A 71 -2.72 -13.56 6.28
C THR A 71 -2.88 -12.06 6.12
N MET A 72 -3.61 -11.39 7.02
CA MET A 72 -3.72 -9.93 7.03
C MET A 72 -2.35 -9.24 7.00
N SER A 73 -1.37 -9.73 7.77
CA SER A 73 -0.02 -9.16 7.78
C SER A 73 0.71 -9.36 6.45
N LYS A 74 0.50 -10.50 5.77
CA LYS A 74 1.11 -10.74 4.45
C LYS A 74 0.45 -9.88 3.37
N ALA A 75 -0.87 -9.74 3.42
CA ALA A 75 -1.64 -8.85 2.56
C ALA A 75 -1.21 -7.39 2.73
N TYR A 76 -1.04 -6.92 3.97
CA TYR A 76 -0.52 -5.59 4.25
C TYR A 76 0.87 -5.37 3.64
N ILE A 77 1.79 -6.33 3.80
CA ILE A 77 3.12 -6.29 3.15
C ILE A 77 2.97 -6.10 1.64
N PHE A 78 2.10 -6.88 0.97
CA PHE A 78 1.90 -6.74 -0.47
C PHE A 78 1.36 -5.36 -0.85
N GLY A 79 0.39 -4.83 -0.11
CA GLY A 79 -0.14 -3.47 -0.32
C GLY A 79 0.96 -2.41 -0.23
N VAL A 80 1.83 -2.51 0.78
CA VAL A 80 2.99 -1.62 0.94
C VAL A 80 3.97 -1.74 -0.22
N LEU A 81 4.27 -2.97 -0.66
CA LEU A 81 5.17 -3.22 -1.79
C LEU A 81 4.62 -2.73 -3.14
N CYS A 82 3.31 -2.59 -3.28
CA CYS A 82 2.69 -1.98 -4.45
C CYS A 82 2.82 -0.43 -4.50
N GLY A 83 3.21 0.21 -3.39
CA GLY A 83 3.46 1.65 -3.29
C GLY A 83 4.91 1.97 -2.94
N ASP A 84 5.17 2.35 -1.67
CA ASP A 84 6.47 2.84 -1.19
C ASP A 84 7.50 1.74 -0.89
N GLY A 85 7.03 0.50 -0.74
CA GLY A 85 7.86 -0.65 -0.46
C GLY A 85 8.65 -1.10 -1.69
N TYR A 86 9.75 -1.84 -1.46
CA TYR A 86 10.59 -2.34 -2.54
C TYR A 86 11.09 -3.75 -2.30
N VAL A 87 11.30 -4.46 -3.40
CA VAL A 87 12.01 -5.75 -3.47
C VAL A 87 13.20 -5.61 -4.41
N SER A 88 14.42 -5.75 -3.89
CA SER A 88 15.67 -5.53 -4.64
C SER A 88 16.40 -6.83 -4.94
N THR A 89 17.26 -6.82 -5.95
CA THR A 89 18.03 -8.00 -6.43
C THR A 89 18.99 -8.60 -5.39
N ASN A 90 19.36 -7.85 -4.35
CA ASN A 90 20.24 -8.31 -3.27
C ASN A 90 19.50 -9.03 -2.13
N TYR A 91 18.38 -9.70 -2.44
CA TYR A 91 17.52 -10.40 -1.47
C TYR A 91 17.00 -9.49 -0.34
N ARG A 92 16.78 -8.21 -0.64
CA ARG A 92 16.25 -7.25 0.32
C ARG A 92 14.83 -6.84 -0.03
N THR A 93 13.98 -6.89 0.98
CA THR A 93 12.63 -6.33 0.97
C THR A 93 12.59 -5.23 2.02
N GLY A 94 12.08 -4.05 1.69
CA GLY A 94 12.09 -2.96 2.66
C GLY A 94 11.10 -1.85 2.35
N LEU A 95 11.01 -0.93 3.31
CA LEU A 95 10.25 0.30 3.25
C LEU A 95 11.13 1.43 3.80
N ASN A 96 11.12 2.57 3.12
CA ASN A 96 11.66 3.82 3.63
C ASN A 96 10.55 4.87 3.62
N ALA A 97 10.22 5.45 4.78
CA ALA A 97 9.18 6.47 4.88
C ALA A 97 9.49 7.49 5.98
N ASN A 98 8.83 8.65 5.94
CA ASN A 98 8.97 9.69 6.97
C ASN A 98 8.14 9.37 8.24
N ASP A 99 7.12 8.51 8.09
CA ASP A 99 6.19 8.13 9.14
C ASP A 99 6.73 6.88 9.87
N LEU A 100 7.13 7.02 11.14
CA LEU A 100 7.74 5.93 11.92
C LEU A 100 6.76 4.78 12.16
N ASP A 101 5.52 5.10 12.51
CA ASP A 101 4.43 4.15 12.73
C ASP A 101 4.14 3.29 11.49
N PHE A 102 4.26 3.85 10.29
CA PHE A 102 4.18 3.10 9.04
C PHE A 102 5.28 2.04 8.92
N VAL A 103 6.52 2.46 9.19
CA VAL A 103 7.70 1.59 9.12
C VAL A 103 7.68 0.52 10.21
N GLU A 104 7.16 0.86 11.39
CA GLU A 104 6.95 -0.08 12.49
C GLU A 104 5.90 -1.13 12.17
N GLU A 105 4.76 -0.75 11.59
CA GLU A 105 3.74 -1.72 11.21
C GLU A 105 4.24 -2.66 10.12
N PHE A 106 4.94 -2.14 9.11
CA PHE A 106 5.58 -2.96 8.09
C PHE A 106 6.58 -3.97 8.70
N ARG A 107 7.45 -3.52 9.61
CA ARG A 107 8.37 -4.39 10.36
C ARG A 107 7.60 -5.46 11.15
N ASN A 108 6.54 -5.06 11.86
CA ASN A 108 5.73 -5.96 12.68
C ASN A 108 5.08 -7.04 11.82
N CYS A 109 4.54 -6.68 10.66
CA CYS A 109 3.99 -7.62 9.69
C CYS A 109 5.06 -8.59 9.18
N ILE A 110 6.26 -8.11 8.85
CA ILE A 110 7.38 -8.97 8.43
C ILE A 110 7.74 -9.98 9.54
N LYS A 111 7.80 -9.54 10.80
CA LYS A 111 8.05 -10.41 11.95
C LYS A 111 6.93 -11.43 12.14
N LYS A 112 5.67 -11.05 11.97
CA LYS A 112 4.51 -11.95 12.08
C LYS A 112 4.56 -13.04 11.02
N VAL A 113 4.77 -12.67 9.75
CA VAL A 113 4.75 -13.59 8.59
C VAL A 113 6.00 -14.48 8.56
N TYR A 114 7.18 -13.89 8.65
CA TYR A 114 8.44 -14.61 8.42
C TYR A 114 9.16 -15.02 9.71
N GLY A 115 8.76 -14.52 10.88
CA GLY A 115 9.50 -14.73 12.12
C GLY A 115 10.84 -14.00 12.19
N LEU A 116 11.11 -13.10 11.24
CA LEU A 116 12.36 -12.38 11.12
C LEU A 116 12.19 -10.95 11.63
N ASN A 117 13.14 -10.50 12.44
CA ASN A 117 13.17 -9.12 12.89
C ASN A 117 14.01 -8.27 11.92
N CYS A 118 13.56 -7.06 11.62
CA CYS A 118 14.37 -6.05 10.94
C CYS A 118 14.50 -4.81 11.82
N ASN A 119 15.74 -4.32 11.97
CA ASN A 119 15.99 -3.11 12.74
C ASN A 119 15.51 -1.89 11.95
N ILE A 120 14.84 -0.98 12.65
CA ILE A 120 14.51 0.34 12.09
C ILE A 120 15.74 1.22 12.20
N LYS A 121 16.12 1.82 11.08
CA LYS A 121 17.21 2.78 11.01
C LYS A 121 16.66 4.15 10.70
N GLN A 122 17.08 5.15 11.45
CA GLN A 122 16.92 6.55 11.05
C GLN A 122 17.99 6.89 10.01
N ARG A 123 17.57 7.61 8.98
CA ARG A 123 18.47 8.11 7.93
C ARG A 123 18.26 9.61 7.82
N PRO A 124 19.35 10.40 7.84
CA PRO A 124 19.24 11.80 7.47
C PRO A 124 18.76 11.85 6.02
N ALA A 125 17.79 12.71 5.77
CA ALA A 125 17.35 12.92 4.41
C ALA A 125 18.50 13.46 3.58
N ARG A 126 18.58 13.05 2.32
CA ARG A 126 19.45 13.75 1.37
C ARG A 126 18.92 15.19 1.23
N LYS A 127 19.82 16.16 1.35
CA LYS A 127 19.51 17.57 1.03
C LYS A 127 19.00 17.61 -0.41
N THR A 128 17.82 18.15 -0.62
CA THR A 128 17.27 18.35 -1.96
C THR A 128 17.37 19.83 -2.32
N ASN A 129 17.16 20.17 -3.59
CA ASN A 129 17.08 21.57 -4.03
C ASN A 129 15.91 22.35 -3.38
N TYR A 130 15.06 21.67 -2.60
CA TYR A 130 13.89 22.24 -1.91
C TYR A 130 14.07 22.31 -0.38
N GLY A 131 15.29 22.09 0.15
CA GLY A 131 15.63 22.28 1.56
C GLY A 131 16.31 21.09 2.24
N GLN A 132 16.42 21.16 3.58
CA GLN A 132 16.76 19.97 4.38
C GLN A 132 15.62 18.97 4.26
N GLY A 133 15.90 17.77 3.76
CA GLY A 133 14.86 16.75 3.71
C GLY A 133 14.51 16.28 5.14
N LYS A 134 13.34 15.65 5.27
CA LYS A 134 12.86 15.10 6.54
C LYS A 134 13.55 13.79 6.89
N ILE A 135 13.79 13.54 8.18
CA ILE A 135 14.30 12.25 8.67
C ILE A 135 13.46 11.12 8.09
N GLN A 136 14.13 10.12 7.51
CA GLN A 136 13.50 8.92 6.98
C GLN A 136 13.79 7.73 7.89
N TYR A 137 12.77 6.92 8.14
CA TYR A 137 12.87 5.65 8.83
C TYR A 137 12.93 4.52 7.80
N SER A 138 13.72 3.50 8.08
CA SER A 138 13.99 2.40 7.16
C SER A 138 13.89 1.06 7.87
N ALA A 139 12.98 0.20 7.42
CA ALA A 139 12.90 -1.20 7.82
C ALA A 139 13.28 -2.08 6.62
N VAL A 140 14.35 -2.86 6.75
CA VAL A 140 14.87 -3.68 5.64
C VAL A 140 15.12 -5.10 6.11
N LEU A 141 14.39 -6.04 5.52
CA LEU A 141 14.63 -7.46 5.67
C LEU A 141 15.68 -7.91 4.64
N SER A 142 16.72 -8.61 5.08
CA SER A 142 17.65 -9.33 4.20
C SER A 142 17.47 -10.83 4.40
N SER A 143 16.69 -11.46 3.52
CA SER A 143 16.39 -12.90 3.59
C SER A 143 16.06 -13.47 2.22
N LYS A 144 16.89 -14.39 1.72
CA LYS A 144 16.69 -15.04 0.43
C LYS A 144 15.39 -15.84 0.39
N LYS A 145 15.02 -16.55 1.46
CA LYS A 145 13.77 -17.33 1.54
C LYS A 145 12.54 -16.42 1.47
N ALA A 146 12.49 -15.36 2.27
CA ALA A 146 11.38 -14.41 2.25
C ALA A 146 11.29 -13.67 0.90
N TRP A 147 12.44 -13.31 0.33
CA TRP A 147 12.50 -12.68 -0.99
C TRP A 147 11.90 -13.56 -2.09
N HIS A 148 12.27 -14.85 -2.14
CA HIS A 148 11.67 -15.79 -3.08
C HIS A 148 10.19 -15.99 -2.82
N ASP A 149 9.79 -16.10 -1.55
CA ASP A 149 8.38 -16.22 -1.17
C ASP A 149 7.56 -15.06 -1.72
N ILE A 150 7.97 -13.81 -1.49
CA ILE A 150 7.28 -12.60 -1.96
C ILE A 150 7.17 -12.58 -3.49
N LEU A 151 8.26 -12.86 -4.20
CA LEU A 151 8.27 -12.79 -5.66
C LEU A 151 7.48 -13.91 -6.36
N ARG A 152 7.06 -14.96 -5.65
CA ARG A 152 6.11 -15.94 -6.20
C ARG A 152 4.73 -15.34 -6.47
N TYR A 153 4.35 -14.31 -5.71
CA TYR A 153 3.04 -13.68 -5.80
C TYR A 153 2.99 -12.63 -6.91
N ASN A 154 4.03 -11.79 -7.01
CA ASN A 154 4.07 -10.75 -8.04
C ASN A 154 5.43 -10.07 -8.23
N SER A 155 5.50 -9.25 -9.27
CA SER A 155 6.42 -8.12 -9.37
C SER A 155 5.88 -6.95 -8.57
N PHE A 156 6.74 -6.23 -7.86
CA PHE A 156 6.39 -5.07 -7.02
C PHE A 156 7.12 -3.80 -7.50
N LYS A 157 7.32 -3.66 -8.81
CA LYS A 157 7.92 -2.47 -9.41
C LYS A 157 6.83 -1.44 -9.70
N THR A 158 7.09 -0.16 -9.43
CA THR A 158 6.12 0.95 -9.47
C THR A 158 5.19 1.00 -10.70
N LYS A 159 5.68 0.70 -11.91
CA LYS A 159 4.85 0.73 -13.14
C LYS A 159 4.19 -0.61 -13.50
N ASN A 160 4.66 -1.71 -12.92
CA ASN A 160 4.34 -3.06 -13.37
C ASN A 160 3.85 -3.96 -12.22
N TRP A 161 3.57 -3.40 -11.05
CA TRP A 161 3.00 -4.16 -9.95
C TRP A 161 1.63 -4.66 -10.34
N LYS A 162 1.22 -5.83 -9.86
CA LYS A 162 -0.18 -6.27 -9.99
C LYS A 162 -0.70 -6.67 -8.63
N VAL A 163 -2.02 -6.64 -8.46
CA VAL A 163 -2.64 -7.25 -7.28
C VAL A 163 -2.33 -8.75 -7.34
N PRO A 164 -1.75 -9.37 -6.29
CA PRO A 164 -1.53 -10.81 -6.25
C PRO A 164 -2.82 -11.59 -6.50
N LYS A 165 -2.73 -12.69 -7.25
CA LYS A 165 -3.90 -13.53 -7.58
C LYS A 165 -4.61 -14.01 -6.32
N GLU A 166 -3.84 -14.38 -5.31
CA GLU A 166 -4.31 -14.84 -4.01
C GLU A 166 -5.08 -13.76 -3.24
N ILE A 167 -4.82 -12.48 -3.50
CA ILE A 167 -5.63 -11.37 -2.96
C ILE A 167 -6.94 -11.22 -3.74
N LEU A 168 -6.92 -11.40 -5.06
CA LEU A 168 -8.10 -11.28 -5.93
C LEU A 168 -9.12 -12.39 -5.68
N GLU A 169 -8.63 -13.60 -5.41
CA GLU A 169 -9.44 -14.79 -5.13
C GLU A 169 -9.79 -14.94 -3.63
N CYS A 170 -9.31 -14.02 -2.78
CA CYS A 170 -9.60 -14.06 -1.36
C CYS A 170 -11.06 -13.66 -1.10
N GLU A 171 -11.76 -14.42 -0.25
CA GLU A 171 -13.12 -14.09 0.20
C GLU A 171 -13.13 -13.38 1.56
N ASP A 172 -12.02 -13.44 2.32
CA ASP A 172 -11.92 -12.78 3.62
C ASP A 172 -11.66 -11.28 3.45
N SER A 173 -12.74 -10.50 3.63
CA SER A 173 -12.71 -9.04 3.59
C SER A 173 -11.67 -8.39 4.51
N LYS A 174 -11.25 -9.04 5.61
CA LYS A 174 -10.20 -8.51 6.50
C LYS A 174 -8.81 -8.62 5.86
N ILE A 175 -8.54 -9.69 5.12
CA ILE A 175 -7.29 -9.87 4.38
C ILE A 175 -7.24 -8.86 3.22
N ILE A 176 -8.34 -8.73 2.48
CA ILE A 176 -8.46 -7.75 1.39
C ILE A 176 -8.27 -6.33 1.93
N SER A 177 -8.94 -6.00 3.05
CA SER A 177 -8.82 -4.71 3.73
C SER A 177 -7.36 -4.42 4.11
N ALA A 178 -6.64 -5.40 4.66
CA ALA A 178 -5.23 -5.22 5.00
C ALA A 178 -4.34 -4.92 3.78
N PHE A 179 -4.59 -5.56 2.63
CA PHE A 179 -3.90 -5.22 1.37
C PHE A 179 -4.18 -3.78 0.95
N ILE A 180 -5.45 -3.39 0.88
CA ILE A 180 -5.84 -2.03 0.48
C ILE A 180 -5.27 -1.00 1.47
N LYS A 181 -5.27 -1.31 2.76
CA LYS A 181 -4.69 -0.49 3.81
C LYS A 181 -3.21 -0.22 3.57
N GLY A 182 -2.41 -1.24 3.26
CA GLY A 182 -0.98 -1.08 2.96
C GLY A 182 -0.73 -0.20 1.74
N LEU A 183 -1.57 -0.32 0.71
CA LEU A 183 -1.50 0.54 -0.47
C LEU A 183 -1.88 2.00 -0.16
N PHE A 184 -2.94 2.22 0.62
CA PHE A 184 -3.36 3.56 1.03
C PHE A 184 -2.39 4.21 2.04
N ASP A 185 -1.78 3.43 2.92
CA ASP A 185 -0.71 3.93 3.79
C ASP A 185 0.49 4.41 2.95
N SER A 186 0.77 3.79 1.80
CA SER A 186 1.78 4.26 0.85
C SER A 186 1.29 5.48 0.06
N GLU A 187 0.33 5.28 -0.83
CA GLU A 187 -0.05 6.21 -1.91
C GLU A 187 -1.35 7.00 -1.62
N GLY A 188 -2.09 6.59 -0.60
CA GLY A 188 -3.38 7.16 -0.24
C GLY A 188 -3.26 8.46 0.57
N THR A 189 -4.22 9.36 0.40
CA THR A 189 -4.30 10.59 1.17
C THR A 189 -5.74 11.08 1.26
N ILE A 190 -6.04 11.83 2.32
CA ILE A 190 -7.26 12.60 2.48
C ILE A 190 -6.92 14.07 2.24
N ARG A 191 -7.56 14.70 1.25
CA ARG A 191 -7.41 16.13 0.93
C ARG A 191 -8.56 16.91 1.55
N LEU A 192 -8.25 17.87 2.41
CA LEU A 192 -9.22 18.82 2.94
C LEU A 192 -9.35 19.98 1.94
N ARG A 193 -10.57 20.29 1.53
CA ARG A 193 -10.88 21.40 0.62
C ARG A 193 -11.39 22.59 1.43
N ARG A 194 -11.08 23.81 0.96
CA ARG A 194 -11.40 25.09 1.66
C ARG A 194 -12.89 25.27 2.00
N ASN A 195 -13.78 24.61 1.27
CA ASN A 195 -15.22 24.67 1.44
C ASN A 195 -15.77 23.69 2.50
N GLY A 196 -14.93 22.96 3.24
CA GLY A 196 -15.34 21.97 4.25
C GLY A 196 -15.66 20.59 3.66
N TYR A 197 -15.10 20.30 2.48
CA TYR A 197 -15.21 19.01 1.81
C TYR A 197 -13.92 18.23 2.02
N ALA A 198 -14.02 16.91 1.96
CA ALA A 198 -12.88 16.03 1.99
C ALA A 198 -12.91 15.10 0.77
N GLU A 199 -11.72 14.83 0.23
CA GLU A 199 -11.52 13.92 -0.89
C GLU A 199 -10.53 12.85 -0.47
N LEU A 200 -11.01 11.61 -0.34
CA LEU A 200 -10.16 10.45 -0.17
C LEU A 200 -9.67 10.03 -1.54
N GLN A 201 -8.36 9.90 -1.71
CA GLN A 201 -7.76 9.51 -2.98
C GLN A 201 -6.54 8.62 -2.80
N VAL A 202 -6.24 7.83 -3.82
CA VAL A 202 -5.00 7.07 -3.98
C VAL A 202 -4.56 7.17 -5.44
N CYS A 203 -3.25 7.26 -5.66
CA CYS A 203 -2.68 7.42 -6.98
C CYS A 203 -1.70 6.30 -7.34
N SER A 204 -1.55 6.02 -8.63
CA SER A 204 -0.50 5.12 -9.11
C SER A 204 -0.14 5.43 -10.57
N GLY A 205 1.11 5.16 -10.93
CA GLY A 205 1.53 5.13 -12.34
C GLY A 205 1.07 3.88 -13.09
N ASN A 206 0.48 2.90 -12.39
CA ASN A 206 -0.11 1.71 -12.99
C ASN A 206 -1.64 1.81 -13.01
N LYS A 207 -2.20 2.27 -14.14
CA LYS A 207 -3.65 2.44 -14.35
C LYS A 207 -4.42 1.14 -14.18
N GLU A 208 -3.96 0.05 -14.81
CA GLU A 208 -4.67 -1.23 -14.83
C GLU A 208 -4.87 -1.78 -13.41
N SER A 209 -3.79 -1.80 -12.61
CA SER A 209 -3.88 -2.32 -11.24
C SER A 209 -4.66 -1.40 -10.31
N LEU A 210 -4.65 -0.08 -10.56
CA LEU A 210 -5.47 0.85 -9.80
C LEU A 210 -6.98 0.70 -10.09
N LEU A 211 -7.35 0.36 -11.33
CA LEU A 211 -8.74 0.04 -11.69
C LEU A 211 -9.22 -1.23 -10.97
N ILE A 212 -8.37 -2.25 -10.88
CA ILE A 212 -8.67 -3.46 -10.10
C ILE A 212 -8.90 -3.10 -8.63
N VAL A 213 -8.06 -2.25 -8.04
CA VAL A 213 -8.25 -1.79 -6.66
C VAL A 213 -9.57 -1.02 -6.49
N LYS A 214 -9.95 -0.18 -7.46
CA LYS A 214 -11.25 0.50 -7.45
C LYS A 214 -12.40 -0.51 -7.43
N ASP A 215 -12.34 -1.57 -8.24
CA ASP A 215 -13.40 -2.59 -8.30
C ASP A 215 -13.45 -3.40 -7.00
N MET A 216 -12.28 -3.70 -6.41
CA MET A 216 -12.19 -4.33 -5.09
C MET A 216 -12.81 -3.47 -3.98
N LEU A 217 -12.59 -2.16 -4.00
CA LEU A 217 -13.19 -1.21 -3.06
C LEU A 217 -14.72 -1.20 -3.16
N LEU A 218 -15.26 -1.22 -4.38
CA LEU A 218 -16.70 -1.28 -4.60
C LEU A 218 -17.28 -2.61 -4.14
N LYS A 219 -16.73 -3.74 -4.62
CA LYS A 219 -17.26 -5.09 -4.37
C LYS A 219 -17.21 -5.49 -2.90
N ASN A 220 -16.10 -5.19 -2.20
CA ASN A 220 -15.87 -5.71 -0.84
C ASN A 220 -16.23 -4.73 0.27
N PHE A 221 -16.27 -3.42 -0.03
CA PHE A 221 -16.43 -2.40 1.00
C PHE A 221 -17.54 -1.38 0.73
N ASP A 222 -18.20 -1.46 -0.44
CA ASP A 222 -19.23 -0.50 -0.87
C ASP A 222 -18.66 0.94 -0.86
N ILE A 223 -17.47 1.08 -1.48
CA ILE A 223 -16.73 2.34 -1.63
C ILE A 223 -16.62 2.62 -3.14
N ASN A 224 -17.35 3.62 -3.63
CA ASN A 224 -17.32 3.98 -5.04
C ASN A 224 -16.33 5.12 -5.32
N MET A 225 -15.21 4.81 -5.97
CA MET A 225 -14.23 5.82 -6.37
C MET A 225 -14.33 6.19 -7.86
N LYS A 226 -14.28 7.49 -8.13
CA LYS A 226 -14.17 8.06 -9.48
C LYS A 226 -12.73 8.11 -9.93
N ILE A 227 -12.51 7.85 -11.22
CA ILE A 227 -11.19 7.98 -11.85
C ILE A 227 -10.98 9.45 -12.23
N LYS A 228 -9.79 9.96 -11.95
CA LYS A 228 -9.28 11.26 -12.38
C LYS A 228 -7.92 11.02 -13.02
N GLU A 229 -7.73 11.48 -14.24
CA GLU A 229 -6.42 11.47 -14.88
C GLU A 229 -5.68 12.75 -14.48
N ASP A 230 -4.48 12.61 -13.92
CA ASP A 230 -3.62 13.74 -13.56
C ASP A 230 -2.54 13.93 -14.63
N ARG A 231 -1.96 15.14 -14.69
CA ARG A 231 -0.90 15.47 -15.65
C ARG A 231 0.33 14.59 -15.37
N GLY A 232 0.78 13.80 -16.35
CA GLY A 232 2.03 13.03 -16.27
C GLY A 232 1.87 11.51 -16.09
N CYS A 233 0.81 10.91 -16.64
CA CYS A 233 0.59 9.45 -16.63
C CYS A 233 0.34 8.82 -15.24
N VAL A 234 -0.06 9.62 -14.25
CA VAL A 234 -0.49 9.13 -12.94
C VAL A 234 -2.02 9.14 -12.91
N VAL A 235 -2.60 7.99 -12.60
CA VAL A 235 -4.05 7.85 -12.43
C VAL A 235 -4.37 7.99 -10.95
N VAL A 236 -5.44 8.73 -10.67
CA VAL A 236 -5.97 8.92 -9.33
C VAL A 236 -7.36 8.31 -9.29
N ILE A 237 -7.64 7.49 -8.28
CA ILE A 237 -9.02 7.16 -7.92
C ILE A 237 -9.38 7.92 -6.65
N SER A 238 -10.55 8.52 -6.63
CA SER A 238 -10.97 9.45 -5.57
C SER A 238 -12.45 9.33 -5.27
N THR A 239 -12.83 9.55 -4.03
CA THR A 239 -14.23 9.77 -3.65
C THR A 239 -14.30 10.99 -2.75
N GLU A 240 -15.38 11.73 -2.94
CA GLU A 240 -15.72 12.88 -2.12
C GLU A 240 -16.97 12.58 -1.30
N THR A 241 -17.59 11.39 -1.37
CA THR A 241 -18.85 11.14 -0.66
C THR A 241 -18.61 10.79 0.80
N TYR A 242 -19.46 11.28 1.70
CA TYR A 242 -19.37 10.95 3.13
C TYR A 242 -19.46 9.44 3.37
N LYS A 243 -20.43 8.77 2.72
CA LYS A 243 -20.63 7.32 2.83
C LYS A 243 -19.35 6.54 2.52
N ASP A 244 -18.71 6.81 1.38
CA ASP A 244 -17.51 6.08 0.96
C ASP A 244 -16.32 6.37 1.89
N ILE A 245 -16.16 7.62 2.32
CA ILE A 245 -15.09 8.03 3.25
C ILE A 245 -15.30 7.39 4.63
N LYS A 246 -16.56 7.31 5.10
CA LYS A 246 -16.94 6.66 6.35
C LYS A 246 -16.75 5.14 6.27
N ASN A 247 -17.17 4.50 5.18
CA ASN A 247 -16.92 3.09 4.91
C ASN A 247 -15.42 2.79 4.89
N PHE A 248 -14.61 3.67 4.29
CA PHE A 248 -13.16 3.54 4.33
C PHE A 248 -12.63 3.62 5.76
N TYR A 249 -13.06 4.61 6.55
CA TYR A 249 -12.65 4.75 7.96
C TYR A 249 -13.01 3.53 8.80
N ASP A 250 -14.22 2.98 8.64
CA ASP A 250 -14.73 1.87 9.44
C ASP A 250 -14.11 0.53 9.04
N LYS A 251 -13.89 0.30 7.74
CA LYS A 251 -13.52 -1.02 7.21
C LYS A 251 -12.05 -1.18 6.84
N ILE A 252 -11.31 -0.09 6.63
CA ILE A 252 -9.92 -0.11 6.13
C ILE A 252 -9.02 0.76 7.01
N ASN A 253 -9.33 2.06 7.08
CA ASN A 253 -8.62 3.10 7.81
C ASN A 253 -7.14 3.24 7.42
N PHE A 254 -6.44 4.22 8.00
CA PHE A 254 -4.99 4.34 7.89
C PHE A 254 -4.31 3.70 9.11
N THR A 255 -3.08 3.22 8.91
CA THR A 255 -2.18 2.94 10.04
C THR A 255 -1.44 4.20 10.45
N ILE A 256 -1.06 5.03 9.46
CA ILE A 256 -0.31 6.25 9.68
C ILE A 256 -1.15 7.25 10.48
N LYS A 257 -0.69 7.58 11.68
CA LYS A 257 -1.36 8.44 12.66
C LYS A 257 -1.78 9.77 12.06
N ARG A 258 -0.88 10.50 11.40
CA ARG A 258 -1.22 11.78 10.74
C ARG A 258 -2.29 11.65 9.67
N LYS A 259 -2.38 10.51 8.95
CA LYS A 259 -3.39 10.30 7.91
C LYS A 259 -4.72 9.93 8.57
N LYS A 260 -4.68 9.12 9.63
CA LYS A 260 -5.83 8.74 10.46
C LYS A 260 -6.47 9.95 11.12
N GLU A 261 -5.70 10.77 11.83
CA GLU A 261 -6.18 12.01 12.46
C GLU A 261 -6.80 12.96 11.44
N LYS A 262 -6.18 13.08 10.25
CA LYS A 262 -6.71 13.91 9.17
C LYS A 262 -8.02 13.36 8.59
N LEU A 263 -8.19 12.03 8.56
CA LEU A 263 -9.43 11.38 8.14
C LEU A 263 -10.53 11.54 9.19
N GLU A 264 -10.19 11.42 10.48
CA GLU A 264 -11.11 11.68 11.59
C GLU A 264 -11.58 13.14 11.59
N TYR A 265 -10.64 14.08 11.44
CA TYR A 265 -10.96 15.49 11.27
C TYR A 265 -11.87 15.71 10.06
N ALA A 266 -11.50 15.13 8.91
CA ALA A 266 -12.30 15.22 7.69
C ALA A 266 -13.75 14.79 7.90
N LEU A 267 -13.98 13.67 8.59
CA LEU A 267 -15.31 13.15 8.93
C LEU A 267 -16.06 14.05 9.93
N SER A 268 -15.37 14.57 10.95
CA SER A 268 -15.96 15.44 11.97
C SER A 268 -16.41 16.80 11.41
N THR A 269 -15.67 17.35 10.43
CA THR A 269 -15.97 18.65 9.82
C THR A 269 -16.75 18.54 8.52
N TYR A 270 -17.13 17.33 8.13
CA TYR A 270 -17.68 17.07 6.80
C TYR A 270 -19.05 17.74 6.67
N LYS A 271 -19.12 18.89 5.99
CA LYS A 271 -20.36 19.70 5.91
C LYS A 271 -21.54 19.00 5.23
N ARG A 272 -21.27 17.92 4.51
CA ARG A 272 -22.24 17.10 3.77
C ARG A 272 -22.40 15.71 4.40
N THR A 273 -22.39 15.61 5.75
CA THR A 273 -22.77 14.36 6.44
C THR A 273 -24.14 13.87 5.95
N ASN A 274 -24.98 14.82 5.50
CA ASN A 274 -26.34 14.62 5.00
C ASN A 274 -26.53 14.99 3.50
N LEU A 275 -25.88 14.27 2.59
CA LEU A 275 -26.43 14.06 1.24
C LEU A 275 -26.70 12.54 1.07
N ARG A 276 -27.90 11.97 0.96
CA ARG A 276 -29.32 12.32 1.16
C ARG A 276 -30.09 10.99 1.34
N HIS A 277 -29.95 10.30 2.46
CA HIS A 277 -30.93 9.27 2.82
C HIS A 277 -32.04 9.96 3.60
N TYR A 278 -32.93 10.60 2.86
CA TYR A 278 -34.21 10.98 3.42
C TYR A 278 -35.09 9.75 3.36
N ASN A 279 -35.77 9.44 4.46
CA ASN A 279 -36.81 8.42 4.45
C ASN A 279 -37.86 8.78 3.39
N ASP A 280 -38.59 7.78 2.90
CA ASP A 280 -39.52 7.99 1.79
C ASP A 280 -40.67 8.91 2.19
N GLU A 281 -41.03 8.95 3.47
CA GLU A 281 -41.99 9.89 4.05
C GLU A 281 -41.55 11.36 3.86
N PHE A 282 -40.30 11.71 4.13
CA PHE A 282 -39.80 13.07 3.92
C PHE A 282 -39.77 13.44 2.44
N LYS A 283 -39.43 12.48 1.55
CA LYS A 283 -39.47 12.73 0.09
C LYS A 283 -40.90 12.95 -0.39
N LEU A 284 -41.86 12.15 0.08
CA LEU A 284 -43.28 12.29 -0.23
C LEU A 284 -43.79 13.67 0.20
N LYS A 285 -43.45 14.11 1.41
CA LYS A 285 -43.81 15.45 1.91
C LYS A 285 -43.23 16.59 1.07
N VAL A 286 -42.01 16.45 0.55
CA VAL A 286 -41.43 17.42 -0.39
C VAL A 286 -42.17 17.40 -1.73
N PHE A 287 -42.58 16.24 -2.23
CA PHE A 287 -43.36 16.13 -3.46
C PHE A 287 -44.77 16.69 -3.32
N GLU A 288 -45.46 16.45 -2.21
CA GLU A 288 -46.76 17.04 -1.92
C GLU A 288 -46.71 18.57 -1.90
N LEU A 289 -45.70 19.15 -1.23
CA LEU A 289 -45.54 20.61 -1.20
C LEU A 289 -45.20 21.19 -2.59
N LEU A 290 -44.44 20.46 -3.41
CA LEU A 290 -44.20 20.85 -4.80
C LEU A 290 -45.48 20.79 -5.64
N ASP A 291 -46.30 19.75 -5.46
CA ASP A 291 -47.56 19.55 -6.19
C ASP A 291 -48.63 20.56 -5.74
N GLN A 292 -48.54 21.07 -4.50
CA GLN A 292 -49.33 22.21 -3.98
C GLN A 292 -48.84 23.58 -4.49
N GLY A 293 -47.78 23.64 -5.31
CA GLY A 293 -47.30 24.86 -5.95
C GLY A 293 -46.28 25.66 -5.14
N TYR A 294 -45.81 25.17 -3.99
CA TYR A 294 -44.79 25.89 -3.20
C TYR A 294 -43.45 25.96 -3.93
N GLY A 295 -42.83 27.13 -3.88
CA GLY A 295 -41.52 27.36 -4.43
C GLY A 295 -40.44 26.62 -3.64
N LYS A 296 -39.36 26.21 -4.32
CA LYS A 296 -38.24 25.45 -3.71
C LYS A 296 -37.66 26.15 -2.47
N ARG A 297 -37.54 27.47 -2.50
CA ARG A 297 -37.04 28.25 -1.35
C ARG A 297 -38.03 28.32 -0.19
N GLU A 298 -39.33 28.18 -0.46
CA GLU A 298 -40.39 28.16 0.56
C GLU A 298 -40.42 26.80 1.23
N ILE A 299 -40.43 25.72 0.45
CA ILE A 299 -40.32 24.35 0.95
C ILE A 299 -39.04 24.19 1.79
N GLY A 300 -37.92 24.76 1.34
CA GLY A 300 -36.67 24.80 2.10
C GLY A 300 -36.82 25.47 3.46
N ARG A 301 -37.56 26.58 3.54
CA ARG A 301 -37.83 27.25 4.82
C ARG A 301 -38.79 26.45 5.70
N MET A 302 -39.89 25.95 5.13
CA MET A 302 -40.94 25.20 5.84
C MET A 302 -40.41 23.92 6.48
N LEU A 303 -39.50 23.22 5.80
CA LEU A 303 -38.93 21.96 6.26
C LEU A 303 -37.54 22.14 6.92
N ASN A 304 -37.12 23.38 7.17
CA ASN A 304 -35.80 23.73 7.70
C ASN A 304 -34.65 22.99 6.98
N PHE A 305 -34.65 23.08 5.66
CA PHE A 305 -33.88 22.23 4.76
C PHE A 305 -33.34 23.03 3.57
N SER A 306 -32.12 22.72 3.13
CA SER A 306 -31.48 23.47 2.06
C SER A 306 -32.25 23.35 0.75
N HIS A 307 -32.65 24.46 0.11
CA HIS A 307 -33.41 24.44 -1.14
C HIS A 307 -32.65 23.82 -2.35
N THR A 308 -31.31 23.82 -2.34
CA THR A 308 -30.49 23.04 -3.31
C THR A 308 -30.80 21.55 -3.23
N ASN A 309 -31.18 21.13 -2.02
CA ASN A 309 -32.01 20.00 -1.63
C ASN A 309 -33.09 19.47 -2.60
N ILE A 310 -33.76 20.37 -3.27
CA ILE A 310 -35.03 20.05 -3.95
C ILE A 310 -34.75 19.73 -5.41
N TYR A 311 -33.68 20.29 -5.96
CA TYR A 311 -33.26 20.06 -7.34
C TYR A 311 -32.96 18.58 -7.61
N ASP A 312 -32.23 17.89 -6.72
CA ASP A 312 -31.95 16.47 -6.97
C ASP A 312 -33.18 15.57 -6.73
N PHE A 313 -34.15 15.98 -5.91
CA PHE A 313 -35.41 15.24 -5.75
C PHE A 313 -36.31 15.37 -6.96
N ILE A 314 -36.47 16.57 -7.51
CA ILE A 314 -37.20 16.79 -8.76
C ILE A 314 -36.57 15.97 -9.88
N ARG A 315 -35.23 15.94 -9.95
CA ARG A 315 -34.50 15.14 -10.95
C ARG A 315 -34.71 13.63 -10.76
N GLN A 316 -34.78 13.16 -9.51
CA GLN A 316 -35.11 11.77 -9.19
C GLN A 316 -36.57 11.42 -9.54
N LYS A 317 -37.56 12.27 -9.19
CA LYS A 317 -38.99 12.10 -9.56
C LYS A 317 -39.12 12.02 -11.09
N ALA A 318 -38.48 12.92 -11.82
CA ALA A 318 -38.49 12.92 -13.29
C ALA A 318 -37.84 11.66 -13.90
N GLY A 319 -36.75 11.16 -13.30
CA GLY A 319 -36.12 9.91 -13.71
C GLY A 319 -37.01 8.68 -13.47
N LEU A 320 -37.65 8.61 -12.30
CA LEU A 320 -38.58 7.52 -11.94
C LEU A 320 -39.80 7.49 -12.88
N ILE A 321 -40.44 8.64 -13.10
CA ILE A 321 -41.58 8.77 -14.02
C ILE A 321 -41.20 8.33 -15.44
N LYS A 322 -40.02 8.72 -15.91
CA LYS A 322 -39.53 8.31 -17.24
C LYS A 322 -39.36 6.79 -17.33
N THR A 323 -38.81 6.17 -16.29
CA THR A 323 -38.56 4.71 -16.25
C THR A 323 -39.88 3.91 -16.18
N GLU A 324 -40.87 4.43 -15.46
CA GLU A 324 -42.20 3.81 -15.33
C GLU A 324 -43.02 3.96 -16.63
N PHE A 325 -42.91 5.10 -17.31
CA PHE A 325 -43.50 5.32 -18.62
C PHE A 325 -42.88 4.39 -19.68
N GLU A 326 -41.55 4.20 -19.67
CA GLU A 326 -40.84 3.26 -20.55
C GLU A 326 -41.23 1.79 -20.30
N LYS A 327 -41.43 1.40 -19.03
CA LYS A 327 -41.94 0.06 -18.66
C LYS A 327 -43.37 -0.16 -19.14
N ASN A 328 -44.26 0.81 -18.92
CA ASN A 328 -45.67 0.72 -19.33
C ASN A 328 -45.82 0.75 -20.86
N ALA A 329 -44.99 1.51 -21.57
CA ALA A 329 -44.93 1.51 -23.03
C ALA A 329 -44.46 0.17 -23.61
N LYS A 330 -43.55 -0.54 -22.92
CA LYS A 330 -43.09 -1.87 -23.30
C LYS A 330 -44.13 -2.96 -23.01
N ALA A 331 -44.87 -2.85 -21.91
CA ALA A 331 -45.96 -3.76 -21.55
C ALA A 331 -47.18 -3.66 -22.47
N ARG A 332 -47.40 -2.51 -23.13
CA ARG A 332 -48.46 -2.31 -24.13
C ARG A 332 -48.09 -2.78 -25.55
N ARG A 333 -46.83 -3.19 -25.77
CA ARG A 333 -46.31 -3.66 -27.06
C ARG A 333 -46.09 -5.18 -27.12
N ASN A 334 -46.26 -5.86 -25.98
CA ASN A 334 -46.39 -7.32 -25.89
C ASN A 334 -47.88 -7.63 -25.66
#